data_AF-G5KEM8-F1
#
_entry.id   AF-G5KEM8-F1
#
_cell.length_a   1.000
_cell.length_b   1.000
_cell.length_c   1.000
_cell.angle_alpha   90.00
_cell.angle_beta   90.00
_cell.angle_gamma   90.00
#
_symmetry.space_group_name_H-M   'P 1'
#
loop_
_entity.id
_entity.type
_entity.pdbx_description
1 polymer ?
#
loop_
_entity_poly.entity_id
_entity_poly.type
_entity_poly.pdbx_seq_one_letter_code
_entity_poly.pdbx_strand_id
1 'polypeptide(L)' 'MKFTKDYLIVDVWYRRVANGICTFEEVPKLFNLRDCVLELLSQKVTDTEV' A
#
# COMPACT_ATOMS: atom_id res chain seq x y z
N MET A 1 -9.31 10.97 -11.04
CA MET A 1 -9.76 10.10 -9.93
C MET A 1 -8.68 10.14 -8.85
N LYS A 2 -9.04 10.10 -7.56
CA LYS A 2 -8.09 10.08 -6.45
C LYS A 2 -8.43 8.90 -5.55
N PHE A 3 -7.46 8.04 -5.30
CA PHE A 3 -7.60 6.91 -4.38
C PHE A 3 -7.52 7.39 -2.93
N THR A 4 -8.27 6.75 -2.03
CA THR A 4 -8.11 6.86 -0.57
C THR A 4 -7.71 5.50 -0.01
N LYS A 5 -7.19 5.48 1.23
CA LYS A 5 -6.77 4.25 1.91
C LYS A 5 -7.92 3.26 2.15
N ASP A 6 -9.16 3.73 2.09
CA ASP A 6 -10.36 2.93 2.28
C ASP A 6 -10.76 2.15 1.01
N TYR A 7 -10.10 2.41 -0.12
CA TYR A 7 -10.44 1.74 -1.36
C TYR A 7 -9.81 0.36 -1.40
N LEU A 8 -10.60 -0.64 -1.78
CA LEU A 8 -10.16 -2.04 -1.85
C LEU A 8 -8.89 -2.23 -2.68
N ILE A 9 -8.74 -1.49 -3.79
CA ILE A 9 -7.55 -1.59 -4.64
C ILE A 9 -6.28 -1.16 -3.91
N VAL A 10 -6.35 -0.16 -3.02
CA VAL A 10 -5.21 0.30 -2.22
C VAL A 10 -4.85 -0.78 -1.19
N ASP A 11 -5.85 -1.32 -0.49
CA ASP A 11 -5.65 -2.38 0.51
C ASP A 11 -5.06 -3.66 -0.11
N VAL A 12 -5.53 -4.08 -1.29
CA VAL A 12 -5.00 -5.25 -1.99
C VAL A 12 -3.52 -5.07 -2.32
N TRP A 13 -3.12 -3.91 -2.85
CA TRP A 13 -1.71 -3.65 -3.15
C TRP A 13 -0.86 -3.54 -1.91
N TYR A 14 -1.34 -2.85 -0.86
CA TYR A 14 -0.69 -2.81 0.44
C TYR A 14 -0.41 -4.23 0.97
N ARG A 15 -1.42 -5.11 1.00
CA ARG A 15 -1.25 -6.48 1.49
C ARG A 15 -0.29 -7.30 0.65
N ARG A 16 -0.25 -7.11 -0.66
CA ARG A 16 0.71 -7.82 -1.52
C ARG A 16 2.15 -7.39 -1.21
N VAL A 17 2.39 -6.09 -1.05
CA VAL A 17 3.72 -5.57 -0.73
C VAL A 17 4.14 -5.96 0.70
N ALA A 18 3.24 -5.77 1.68
CA ALA A 18 3.52 -6.08 3.08
C ALA A 18 3.82 -7.56 3.33
N ASN A 19 3.18 -8.47 2.58
CA ASN A 19 3.44 -9.91 2.67
C ASN A 19 4.58 -10.40 1.75
N GLY A 20 5.30 -9.50 1.08
CA GLY A 20 6.40 -9.86 0.17
C GLY A 20 5.97 -10.62 -1.09
N ILE A 21 4.68 -10.55 -1.47
CA ILE A 21 4.15 -11.17 -2.70
C ILE A 21 4.64 -10.40 -3.94
N CYS A 22 4.84 -9.10 -3.81
CA CYS A 22 5.44 -8.25 -4.83
C CYS A 22 6.24 -7.10 -4.18
N THR A 23 7.13 -6.46 -4.93
CA THR A 23 7.83 -5.27 -4.47
C THR A 23 6.98 -4.01 -4.66
N PHE A 24 7.35 -2.91 -4.00
CA PHE A 24 6.65 -1.64 -4.13
C PHE A 24 6.71 -1.09 -5.57
N GLU A 25 7.79 -1.38 -6.29
CA GLU A 25 8.01 -0.96 -7.67
C GLU A 25 7.02 -1.60 -8.65
N GLU A 26 6.45 -2.76 -8.29
CA GLU A 26 5.45 -3.48 -9.08
C GLU A 26 4.04 -2.89 -8.93
N VAL A 27 3.81 -2.02 -7.93
CA VAL A 27 2.53 -1.31 -7.78
C VAL A 27 2.31 -0.40 -9.00
N PRO A 28 1.15 -0.43 -9.69
CA PRO A 28 0.90 0.39 -10.87
C PRO A 28 1.04 1.89 -10.59
N LYS A 29 1.67 2.62 -11.52
CA LYS A 29 1.73 4.10 -11.50
C LYS A 29 0.39 4.69 -11.96
N LEU A 30 -0.67 4.46 -11.18
CA LEU A 30 -2.03 4.94 -11.46
C LEU A 30 -2.43 6.01 -10.46
N PHE A 31 -2.61 7.25 -10.93
CA PHE A 31 -2.95 8.39 -10.08
C PHE A 31 -2.04 8.45 -8.85
N ASN A 32 -2.61 8.45 -7.64
CA ASN A 32 -1.91 8.46 -6.35
C ASN A 32 -1.88 7.09 -5.65
N LEU A 33 -2.04 5.97 -6.39
CA LEU A 33 -2.10 4.63 -5.79
C LEU A 33 -0.83 4.29 -5.00
N ARG A 34 0.35 4.55 -5.58
CA ARG A 34 1.65 4.31 -4.93
C ARG A 34 1.79 5.09 -3.63
N ASP A 35 1.35 6.34 -3.63
CA ASP A 35 1.43 7.21 -2.46
C ASP A 35 0.58 6.65 -1.30
N CYS A 36 -0.66 6.21 -1.60
CA CYS A 36 -1.52 5.59 -0.59
C CYS A 36 -0.98 4.25 -0.06
N VAL A 37 -0.39 3.43 -0.94
CA VAL A 37 0.25 2.16 -0.54
C VAL A 37 1.47 2.43 0.35
N LEU A 38 2.31 3.39 -0.02
CA LEU A 38 3.49 3.80 0.76
C LEU A 38 3.07 4.32 2.14
N GLU A 39 2.04 5.17 2.20
CA GLU A 39 1.51 5.70 3.45
C GLU A 39 1.04 4.57 4.39
N LEU A 40 0.35 3.57 3.87
CA LEU A 40 -0.09 2.41 4.66
C LEU A 40 1.07 1.55 5.15
N LEU A 41 2.08 1.32 4.31
CA LEU A 41 3.30 0.60 4.71
C LEU A 41 4.01 1.35 5.84
N SER A 42 4.16 2.67 5.73
CA SER A 42 4.78 3.49 6.78
C SER A 42 3.98 3.52 8.08
N GLN A 43 2.64 3.49 8.01
CA GLN A 43 1.78 3.51 9.20
C GLN A 43 1.74 2.17 9.95
N LYS A 44 1.72 1.04 9.23
CA LYS A 44 1.49 -0.28 9.84
C LYS A 44 2.76 -1.05 10.22
N VAL A 45 3.92 -0.65 9.70
CA VAL A 45 5.21 -1.18 10.19
C VAL A 45 5.47 -0.79 11.65
N THR A 46 4.88 0.31 12.13
CA THR A 46 5.00 0.77 13.52
C THR A 46 4.17 -0.05 14.52
N ASP A 47 3.23 -0.90 14.07
CA ASP A 47 2.38 -1.73 14.94
C ASP A 47 2.92 -3.16 15.18
N THR A 48 4.10 -3.50 14.63
CA THR A 48 4.70 -4.86 14.77
C THR A 48 5.86 -4.89 15.77
N GLU A 49 5.83 -4.00 16.78
CA GLU A 49 6.69 -4.06 17.96
C GLU A 49 5.85 -4.26 19.23
N VAL A 50 5.28 -5.47 19.40
CA VAL A 50 4.82 -5.99 20.71
C VAL A 50 4.89 -7.51 20.75
#